data_AF-A0A7C6BZA0-F1
#
_entry.id   AF-A0A7C6BZA0-F1
#
_cell.length_a   1.000
_cell.length_b   1.000
_cell.length_c   1.000
_cell.angle_alpha   90.00
_cell.angle_beta   90.00
_cell.angle_gamma   90.00
#
_symmetry.space_group_name_H-M   'P 1'
#
loop_
_entity.id
_entity.type
_entity.pdbx_description
1 polymer ?
#
loop_
_entity_poly.entity_id
_entity_poly.type
_entity_poly.pdbx_seq_one_letter_code
_entity_poly.pdbx_strand_id
1 'polypeptide(L)'
;MKRIQILLLALYAAFALQAQSTFKIQSANSTTPLYIRISSGSFVLDESGTSITLFNIPDGYYTVEFYANERSNKVLKSVEVYLESDTKTTWLVSRGFRISSEVVATEPQYQDDSRHYPQAISEEDFDDIYEFVNKESFDSNRYKAIVTATKYAYLSTNQIGRLLSLFTFDGDEKLDAAKLLFENAVDKHNYYKLAELFTFSSNKEELLDFINEK
;
A
#
# COMPACT_ATOMS: atom_id res chain seq x y z
N MET A 1 -9.50 19.54 53.20
CA MET A 1 -10.25 20.74 52.78
C MET A 1 -10.25 20.78 51.25
N LYS A 2 -11.46 20.87 50.68
CA LYS A 2 -11.86 21.36 49.33
C LYS A 2 -11.08 20.83 48.11
N ARG A 3 -11.60 19.89 47.31
CA ARG A 3 -12.77 19.91 46.39
C ARG A 3 -12.62 20.82 45.16
N ILE A 4 -13.07 20.27 44.02
CA ILE A 4 -13.57 20.90 42.75
C ILE A 4 -12.52 20.97 41.62
N GLN A 5 -12.73 20.58 40.36
CA GLN A 5 -13.70 19.73 39.62
C GLN A 5 -13.48 20.02 38.10
N ILE A 6 -13.73 19.03 37.24
CA ILE A 6 -14.40 19.14 35.92
C ILE A 6 -13.58 19.64 34.70
N LEU A 7 -13.21 18.68 33.83
CA LEU A 7 -13.66 18.53 32.43
C LEU A 7 -14.05 19.82 31.67
N LEU A 8 -13.41 20.11 30.53
CA LEU A 8 -14.07 20.26 29.22
C LEU A 8 -13.17 20.94 28.17
N LEU A 9 -13.35 20.45 26.92
CA LEU A 9 -12.98 21.02 25.63
C LEU A 9 -11.48 21.09 25.34
N ALA A 10 -10.98 20.75 24.16
CA ALA A 10 -11.49 20.19 22.92
C ALA A 10 -10.22 20.12 22.05
N LEU A 11 -9.91 18.96 21.47
CA LEU A 11 -10.12 18.82 20.03
C LEU A 11 -9.41 19.93 19.22
N TYR A 12 -8.07 19.90 19.17
CA TYR A 12 -7.21 20.56 18.18
C TYR A 12 -5.83 19.93 18.38
N ALA A 13 -5.11 19.33 17.44
CA ALA A 13 -5.23 18.99 16.02
C ALA A 13 -3.90 18.24 15.76
N ALA A 14 -3.72 17.26 14.89
CA ALA A 14 -4.53 16.55 13.94
C ALA A 14 -3.75 15.24 13.74
N PHE A 15 -4.43 14.09 13.74
CA PHE A 15 -3.96 13.01 12.88
C PHE A 15 -4.15 13.56 11.47
N ALA A 16 -3.09 14.16 10.91
CA ALA A 16 -3.04 14.35 9.48
C ALA A 16 -3.08 12.94 8.91
N LEU A 17 -4.20 12.57 8.28
CA LEU A 17 -4.22 11.42 7.38
C LEU A 17 -3.00 11.60 6.48
N GLN A 18 -2.00 10.71 6.59
CA GLN A 18 -0.79 10.82 5.77
C GLN A 18 -1.23 10.93 4.33
N ALA A 19 -0.92 12.07 3.75
CA ALA A 19 -1.49 12.43 2.49
C ALA A 19 -0.56 11.75 1.48
N GLN A 20 -0.97 10.60 0.95
CA GLN A 20 -0.06 9.77 0.16
C GLN A 20 0.31 10.51 -1.14
N SER A 21 1.59 10.86 -1.26
CA SER A 21 2.11 11.58 -2.42
C SER A 21 1.90 10.75 -3.68
N THR A 22 1.37 11.41 -4.72
CA THR A 22 1.09 10.74 -6.00
C THR A 22 1.71 11.56 -7.12
N PHE A 23 2.47 10.90 -7.98
CA PHE A 23 2.95 11.50 -9.21
C PHE A 23 2.24 10.85 -10.41
N LYS A 24 1.46 11.65 -11.12
CA LYS A 24 0.71 11.19 -12.29
C LYS A 24 1.24 11.87 -13.55
N ILE A 25 1.61 11.10 -14.56
CA ILE A 25 2.01 11.60 -15.86
C ILE A 25 0.98 11.14 -16.90
N GLN A 26 0.42 12.09 -17.66
CA GLN A 26 -0.61 11.83 -18.64
C GLN A 26 -0.24 12.42 -19.98
N SER A 27 -0.48 11.67 -21.04
CA SER A 27 -0.45 12.22 -22.39
C SER A 27 -1.65 13.15 -22.59
N ALA A 28 -1.41 14.36 -23.10
CA ALA A 28 -2.46 15.28 -23.52
C ALA A 28 -3.32 14.71 -24.66
N ASN A 29 -2.79 13.74 -25.39
CA ASN A 29 -3.54 12.93 -26.33
C ASN A 29 -3.69 11.52 -25.75
N SER A 30 -4.90 11.15 -25.34
CA SER A 30 -5.22 9.86 -24.69
C SER A 30 -4.84 8.61 -25.51
N THR A 31 -4.46 8.77 -26.79
CA THR A 31 -4.02 7.69 -27.69
C THR A 31 -2.50 7.59 -27.85
N THR A 32 -1.73 8.58 -27.38
CA THR A 32 -0.27 8.58 -27.52
C THR A 32 0.36 7.94 -26.28
N PRO A 33 0.98 6.76 -26.39
CA PRO A 33 1.69 6.16 -25.28
C PRO A 33 2.93 6.99 -24.94
N LEU A 34 3.21 7.10 -23.66
CA LEU A 34 4.45 7.61 -23.10
C LEU A 34 5.32 6.41 -22.75
N TYR A 35 6.63 6.56 -22.95
CA TYR A 35 7.64 5.59 -22.55
C TYR A 35 8.59 6.35 -21.65
N ILE A 36 8.57 6.06 -20.36
CA ILE A 36 9.28 6.87 -19.37
C ILE A 36 10.14 6.03 -18.45
N ARG A 37 11.24 6.64 -18.03
CA ARG A 37 12.02 6.20 -16.89
C ARG A 37 12.07 7.32 -15.87
N ILE A 38 11.90 6.95 -14.60
CA ILE A 38 12.01 7.86 -13.47
C ILE A 38 13.14 7.36 -12.58
N SER A 39 14.05 8.25 -12.17
CA SER A 39 15.19 7.88 -11.32
C SER A 39 15.53 8.95 -10.29
N SER A 40 15.99 8.53 -9.10
CA SER A 40 16.40 9.40 -7.98
C SER A 40 17.78 9.04 -7.41
N GLY A 41 18.64 8.40 -8.20
CA GLY A 41 19.94 7.88 -7.75
C GLY A 41 19.85 6.60 -6.91
N SER A 42 18.84 6.47 -6.05
CA SER A 42 18.61 5.30 -5.20
C SER A 42 17.65 4.27 -5.79
N PHE A 43 16.79 4.66 -6.73
CA PHE A 43 15.89 3.74 -7.43
C PHE A 43 15.53 4.23 -8.83
N VAL A 44 15.04 3.29 -9.65
CA VAL A 44 14.64 3.50 -11.05
C VAL A 44 13.32 2.78 -11.30
N LEU A 45 12.36 3.49 -11.88
CA LEU A 45 11.06 2.95 -12.33
C LEU A 45 10.94 3.16 -13.84
N ASP A 46 10.51 2.13 -14.57
CA ASP A 46 10.29 2.18 -16.01
C ASP A 46 8.85 1.78 -16.29
N GLU A 47 8.08 2.68 -16.90
CA GLU A 47 6.67 2.44 -17.20
C GLU A 47 6.32 3.00 -18.58
N SER A 48 5.37 2.33 -19.23
CA SER A 48 4.80 2.76 -20.50
C SER A 48 3.28 2.80 -20.43
N GLY A 49 2.69 3.80 -21.09
CA GLY A 49 1.23 3.96 -21.09
C GLY A 49 0.79 5.39 -21.42
N THR A 50 -0.51 5.57 -21.60
CA THR A 50 -1.10 6.89 -21.88
C THR A 50 -1.33 7.70 -20.61
N SER A 51 -1.42 7.02 -19.45
CA SER A 51 -1.49 7.58 -18.11
C SER A 51 -0.73 6.67 -17.16
N ILE A 52 0.25 7.22 -16.46
CA ILE A 52 1.13 6.52 -15.51
C ILE A 52 0.92 7.18 -14.15
N THR A 53 0.69 6.37 -13.11
CA THR A 53 0.44 6.86 -11.75
C THR A 53 1.32 6.11 -10.77
N LEU A 54 2.18 6.86 -10.10
CA LEU A 54 3.09 6.35 -9.09
C LEU A 54 2.64 6.84 -7.72
N PHE A 55 2.58 5.92 -6.77
CA PHE A 55 2.11 6.17 -5.41
C PHE A 55 3.28 6.11 -4.43
N ASN A 56 3.12 6.78 -3.29
CA ASN A 56 4.06 6.73 -2.16
C ASN A 56 5.49 7.11 -2.58
N ILE A 57 5.61 8.14 -3.43
CA ILE A 57 6.93 8.61 -3.85
C ILE A 57 7.48 9.53 -2.76
N PRO A 58 8.65 9.21 -2.16
CA PRO A 58 9.28 10.07 -1.18
C PRO A 58 9.54 11.48 -1.72
N ASP A 59 9.69 12.42 -0.80
CA ASP A 59 10.10 13.76 -1.16
C ASP A 59 11.51 13.76 -1.78
N GLY A 60 11.71 14.55 -2.84
CA GLY A 60 13.02 14.67 -3.45
C GLY A 60 13.01 15.00 -4.94
N TYR A 61 14.22 15.04 -5.49
CA TYR A 61 14.44 15.30 -6.91
C TYR A 61 14.46 14.00 -7.71
N TYR A 62 13.70 14.00 -8.79
CA TYR A 62 13.55 12.90 -9.71
C TYR A 62 13.87 13.35 -11.13
N THR A 63 14.63 12.54 -11.85
CA THR A 63 14.82 12.71 -13.30
C THR A 63 13.80 11.86 -14.05
N VAL A 64 12.97 12.51 -14.87
CA VAL A 64 12.01 11.88 -15.77
C VAL A 64 12.56 11.92 -17.19
N GLU A 65 12.83 10.75 -17.75
CA GLU A 65 13.35 10.57 -19.10
C GLU A 65 12.26 10.01 -20.01
N PHE A 66 12.09 10.60 -21.18
CA PHE A 66 11.14 10.17 -22.21
C PHE A 66 11.87 9.47 -23.35
N TYR A 67 11.30 8.37 -23.83
CA TYR A 67 11.88 7.53 -24.87
C TYR A 67 10.97 7.44 -26.09
N ALA A 68 11.54 7.02 -27.22
CA ALA A 68 10.78 6.85 -28.46
C ALA A 68 9.82 5.63 -28.42
N ASN A 69 10.22 4.59 -27.68
CA ASN A 69 9.48 3.35 -27.43
C ASN A 69 10.19 2.56 -26.33
N GLU A 70 9.56 1.50 -25.83
CA GLU A 70 10.07 0.61 -24.77
C GLU A 70 11.45 -0.01 -25.08
N ARG A 71 11.77 -0.20 -26.36
CA ARG A 71 13.03 -0.84 -26.79
C ARG A 71 14.13 0.16 -27.10
N SER A 72 13.84 1.46 -27.05
CA SER A 72 14.78 2.51 -27.42
C SER A 72 15.53 3.00 -26.19
N ASN A 73 16.87 2.95 -26.23
CA ASN A 73 17.71 3.60 -25.22
C ASN A 73 17.96 5.09 -25.52
N LYS A 74 17.37 5.63 -26.59
CA LYS A 74 17.56 7.03 -26.95
C LYS A 74 16.60 7.90 -26.14
N VAL A 75 17.15 8.64 -25.18
CA VAL A 75 16.43 9.69 -24.45
C VAL A 75 16.05 10.81 -25.42
N LEU A 76 14.75 11.04 -25.57
CA LEU A 76 14.19 12.12 -26.36
C LEU A 76 14.10 13.43 -25.56
N LYS A 77 13.82 13.33 -24.27
CA LYS A 77 13.76 14.46 -23.34
C LYS A 77 14.08 13.98 -21.92
N SER A 78 14.79 14.79 -21.16
CA SER A 78 15.02 14.59 -19.72
C SER A 78 14.57 15.85 -18.99
N VAL A 79 13.88 15.67 -17.86
CA VAL A 79 13.31 16.75 -17.03
C VAL A 79 13.46 16.39 -15.56
N GLU A 80 14.02 17.28 -14.77
CA GLU A 80 14.04 17.15 -13.31
C GLU A 80 12.76 17.70 -12.69
N VAL A 81 12.27 17.02 -11.65
CA VAL A 81 11.11 17.41 -10.87
C VAL A 81 11.38 17.21 -9.40
N TYR A 82 11.05 18.22 -8.60
CA TYR A 82 10.93 18.04 -7.17
C TYR A 82 9.53 17.55 -6.86
N LEU A 83 9.42 16.37 -6.24
CA LEU A 83 8.17 15.83 -5.75
C LEU A 83 8.14 16.08 -4.25
N GLU A 84 7.11 16.78 -3.79
CA GLU A 84 6.89 17.07 -2.38
C GLU A 84 6.01 15.98 -1.77
N SER A 85 6.33 15.56 -0.54
CA SER A 85 5.46 14.69 0.24
C SER A 85 4.09 15.34 0.41
N ASP A 86 3.04 14.55 0.63
CA ASP A 86 1.70 15.11 0.87
C ASP A 86 1.18 16.01 -0.28
N THR A 87 1.61 15.71 -1.51
CA THR A 87 1.08 16.35 -2.72
C THR A 87 0.67 15.34 -3.78
N LYS A 88 -0.34 15.72 -4.55
CA LYS A 88 -0.62 15.14 -5.85
C LYS A 88 0.00 16.04 -6.91
N THR A 89 1.07 15.55 -7.53
CA THR A 89 1.68 16.20 -8.69
C THR A 89 1.18 15.53 -9.97
N THR A 90 0.56 16.31 -10.85
CA THR A 90 0.09 15.85 -12.17
C THR A 90 0.83 16.56 -13.28
N TRP A 91 1.43 15.79 -14.18
CA TRP A 91 2.06 16.26 -15.40
C TRP A 91 1.21 15.90 -16.61
N LEU A 92 0.81 16.92 -17.35
CA LEU A 92 0.21 16.79 -18.68
C LEU A 92 1.28 17.00 -19.75
N VAL A 93 1.62 15.93 -20.46
CA VAL A 93 2.67 15.92 -21.49
C VAL A 93 2.02 16.09 -22.86
N SER A 94 2.28 17.22 -23.49
CA SER A 94 1.79 17.57 -24.82
C SER A 94 2.83 17.33 -25.92
N ARG A 95 2.43 17.54 -27.18
CA ARG A 95 3.33 17.43 -28.35
C ARG A 95 4.63 18.22 -28.13
N GLY A 96 5.76 17.61 -28.49
CA GLY A 96 7.09 18.18 -28.28
C GLY A 96 7.55 18.18 -26.83
N PHE A 97 7.01 17.32 -25.98
CA PHE A 97 7.33 17.22 -24.54
C PHE A 97 7.12 18.52 -23.77
N ARG A 98 6.09 19.29 -24.14
CA ARG A 98 5.66 20.43 -23.33
C ARG A 98 4.90 19.89 -22.12
N ILE A 99 5.37 20.23 -20.93
CA ILE A 99 4.81 19.72 -19.67
C ILE A 99 4.05 20.86 -19.00
N SER A 100 2.78 20.61 -18.70
CA SER A 100 2.01 21.42 -17.75
C SER A 100 1.97 20.66 -16.43
N SER A 101 2.41 21.29 -15.35
CA SER A 101 2.42 20.71 -14.02
C SER A 101 1.35 21.33 -13.14
N GLU A 102 0.56 20.49 -12.48
CA GLU A 102 -0.37 20.89 -11.44
C GLU A 102 0.03 20.19 -10.15
N VAL A 103 0.35 20.97 -9.11
CA VAL A 103 0.69 20.45 -7.78
C VAL A 103 -0.43 20.86 -6.84
N VAL A 104 -1.10 19.87 -6.27
CA VAL A 104 -2.18 20.08 -5.31
C VAL A 104 -1.74 19.42 -4.02
N ALA A 105 -1.66 20.19 -2.93
CA ALA A 105 -1.51 19.59 -1.61
C ALA A 105 -2.62 18.57 -1.43
N THR A 106 -2.31 17.36 -1.01
CA THR A 106 -3.36 16.41 -0.63
C THR A 106 -3.96 16.95 0.66
N GLU A 107 -5.03 17.73 0.55
CA GLU A 107 -5.77 18.23 1.71
C GLU A 107 -6.24 17.04 2.54
N PRO A 108 -6.18 17.11 3.89
CA PRO A 108 -6.75 16.08 4.74
C PRO A 108 -8.22 15.92 4.36
N GLN A 109 -8.52 14.82 3.68
CA GLN A 109 -9.85 14.55 3.15
C GLN A 109 -10.77 14.28 4.34
N TYR A 110 -11.62 15.24 4.69
CA TYR A 110 -12.84 14.94 5.45
C TYR A 110 -13.73 14.09 4.53
N GLN A 111 -13.68 12.78 4.67
CA GLN A 111 -14.45 11.85 3.84
C GLN A 111 -15.94 11.90 4.23
N ASP A 112 -16.76 12.36 3.28
CA ASP A 112 -18.18 12.02 3.19
C ASP A 112 -18.31 10.53 2.83
N ASP A 113 -19.04 9.82 3.68
CA ASP A 113 -19.12 8.36 3.81
C ASP A 113 -20.03 7.74 2.75
N SER A 114 -19.54 7.56 1.52
CA SER A 114 -20.19 6.66 0.58
C SER A 114 -19.21 5.97 -0.38
N ARG A 115 -18.83 4.74 0.02
CA ARG A 115 -17.97 3.72 -0.66
C ARG A 115 -16.53 3.64 -0.14
N HIS A 116 -16.41 3.30 1.14
CA HIS A 116 -15.17 2.86 1.76
C HIS A 116 -14.81 1.45 1.24
N TYR A 117 -13.94 1.36 0.23
CA TYR A 117 -13.25 0.09 -0.02
C TYR A 117 -12.29 -0.14 1.15
N PRO A 118 -12.33 -1.32 1.79
CA PRO A 118 -11.41 -1.65 2.86
C PRO A 118 -9.95 -1.34 2.47
N GLN A 119 -9.27 -0.51 3.26
CA GLN A 119 -7.84 -0.21 3.10
C GLN A 119 -7.05 -0.98 4.14
N ALA A 120 -5.88 -1.50 3.75
CA ALA A 120 -5.01 -2.13 4.72
C ALA A 120 -4.59 -1.12 5.78
N ILE A 121 -4.46 -1.57 7.02
CA ILE A 121 -3.87 -0.76 8.09
C ILE A 121 -2.44 -0.34 7.71
N SER A 122 -2.01 0.77 8.29
CA SER A 122 -0.68 1.31 8.07
C SER A 122 0.40 0.31 8.51
N GLU A 123 1.62 0.47 8.02
CA GLU A 123 2.73 -0.40 8.43
C GLU A 123 3.10 -0.22 9.91
N GLU A 124 2.89 0.99 10.46
CA GLU A 124 3.08 1.27 11.89
C GLU A 124 2.05 0.52 12.75
N ASP A 125 0.76 0.65 12.43
CA ASP A 125 -0.30 -0.09 13.13
C ASP A 125 -0.11 -1.61 12.97
N PHE A 126 0.38 -2.03 11.80
CA PHE A 126 0.70 -3.42 11.55
C PHE A 126 1.87 -3.89 12.41
N ASP A 127 2.93 -3.10 12.55
CA ASP A 127 4.10 -3.45 13.34
C ASP A 127 3.74 -3.61 14.82
N ASP A 128 2.82 -2.81 15.36
CA ASP A 128 2.26 -2.99 16.71
C ASP A 128 1.54 -4.35 16.86
N ILE A 129 0.71 -4.72 15.89
CA ILE A 129 0.04 -6.03 15.88
C ILE A 129 1.07 -7.15 15.75
N TYR A 130 2.04 -6.99 14.86
CA TYR A 130 3.10 -7.96 14.61
C TYR A 130 3.91 -8.22 15.88
N GLU A 131 4.33 -7.16 16.58
CA GLU A 131 5.04 -7.28 17.85
C GLU A 131 4.19 -7.93 18.94
N PHE A 132 2.90 -7.58 19.01
CA PHE A 132 1.97 -8.18 19.97
C PHE A 132 1.87 -9.71 19.76
N VAL A 133 1.74 -10.15 18.51
CA VAL A 133 1.69 -11.58 18.16
C VAL A 133 3.05 -12.25 18.36
N ASN A 134 4.15 -11.60 17.99
CA ASN A 134 5.51 -12.16 18.08
C ASN A 134 5.95 -12.41 19.53
N LYS A 135 5.40 -11.67 20.50
CA LYS A 135 5.65 -11.90 21.94
C LYS A 135 5.07 -13.23 22.44
N GLU A 136 4.11 -13.81 21.74
CA GLU A 136 3.53 -15.10 22.12
C GLU A 136 4.45 -16.27 21.76
N SER A 137 4.63 -17.18 22.72
CA SER A 137 5.56 -18.32 22.57
C SER A 137 4.94 -19.55 21.91
N PHE A 138 3.61 -19.68 21.94
CA PHE A 138 2.89 -20.84 21.42
C PHE A 138 1.98 -20.46 20.26
N ASP A 139 1.91 -21.30 19.23
CA ASP A 139 1.11 -21.07 18.02
C ASP A 139 -0.39 -20.90 18.34
N SER A 140 -0.91 -21.64 19.32
CA SER A 140 -2.30 -21.46 19.82
C SER A 140 -2.55 -20.09 20.47
N ASN A 141 -1.54 -19.48 21.08
CA ASN A 141 -1.64 -18.12 21.60
C ASN A 141 -1.48 -17.08 20.50
N ARG A 142 -0.56 -17.31 19.53
CA ARG A 142 -0.40 -16.45 18.35
C ARG A 142 -1.71 -16.37 17.55
N TYR A 143 -2.39 -17.50 17.35
CA TYR A 143 -3.71 -17.52 16.72
C TYR A 143 -4.72 -16.64 17.48
N LYS A 144 -4.84 -16.80 18.80
CA LYS A 144 -5.74 -15.95 19.62
C LYS A 144 -5.37 -14.46 19.55
N ALA A 145 -4.07 -14.16 19.56
CA ALA A 145 -3.56 -12.79 19.45
C ALA A 145 -3.93 -12.18 18.09
N ILE A 146 -3.73 -12.92 16.99
CA ILE A 146 -4.13 -12.52 15.64
C ILE A 146 -5.64 -12.26 15.60
N VAL A 147 -6.47 -13.23 16.01
CA VAL A 147 -7.94 -13.09 16.01
C VAL A 147 -8.40 -11.82 16.74
N THR A 148 -7.75 -11.51 17.86
CA THR A 148 -8.08 -10.33 18.67
C THR A 148 -7.61 -9.04 18.02
N ALA A 149 -6.35 -9.00 17.58
CA ALA A 149 -5.70 -7.79 17.09
C ALA A 149 -6.17 -7.38 15.69
N THR A 150 -6.54 -8.35 14.84
CA THR A 150 -6.95 -8.09 13.46
C THR A 150 -8.46 -7.99 13.27
N LYS A 151 -9.25 -8.11 14.35
CA LYS A 151 -10.72 -8.17 14.29
C LYS A 151 -11.37 -7.02 13.51
N TYR A 152 -10.81 -5.82 13.62
CA TYR A 152 -11.30 -4.60 12.98
C TYR A 152 -10.29 -4.01 11.99
N ALA A 153 -9.25 -4.78 11.65
CA ALA A 153 -8.19 -4.37 10.76
C ALA A 153 -8.31 -5.11 9.43
N TYR A 154 -8.20 -4.36 8.35
CA TYR A 154 -7.94 -4.92 7.03
C TYR A 154 -6.44 -4.95 6.78
N LEU A 155 -5.95 -5.94 6.05
CA LEU A 155 -4.53 -6.21 5.88
C LEU A 155 -4.21 -6.47 4.42
N SER A 156 -3.00 -6.15 3.99
CA SER A 156 -2.48 -6.65 2.72
C SER A 156 -2.11 -8.13 2.85
N THR A 157 -2.11 -8.83 1.72
CA THR A 157 -1.63 -10.22 1.63
C THR A 157 -0.19 -10.32 2.16
N ASN A 158 0.64 -9.30 1.95
CA ASN A 158 2.01 -9.29 2.47
C ASN A 158 2.05 -9.23 4.00
N GLN A 159 1.28 -8.32 4.61
CA GLN A 159 1.14 -8.21 6.06
C GLN A 159 0.61 -9.51 6.69
N ILE A 160 -0.39 -10.13 6.05
CA ILE A 160 -0.90 -11.44 6.47
C ILE A 160 0.21 -12.49 6.37
N GLY A 161 0.99 -12.50 5.31
CA GLY A 161 2.14 -13.40 5.16
C GLY A 161 3.19 -13.23 6.25
N ARG A 162 3.46 -11.98 6.68
CA ARG A 162 4.34 -11.69 7.83
C ARG A 162 3.79 -12.31 9.12
N LEU A 163 2.48 -12.18 9.39
CA LEU A 163 1.84 -12.80 10.57
C LEU A 163 1.87 -14.33 10.51
N LEU A 164 1.56 -14.92 9.35
CA LEU A 164 1.58 -16.37 9.18
C LEU A 164 3.00 -16.95 9.32
N SER A 165 4.03 -16.16 8.99
CA SER A 165 5.42 -16.56 9.16
C SER A 165 5.87 -16.59 10.62
N LEU A 166 5.08 -16.04 11.55
CA LEU A 166 5.36 -16.17 12.98
C LEU A 166 5.05 -17.56 13.52
N PHE A 167 4.17 -18.34 12.88
CA PHE A 167 3.84 -19.69 13.33
C PHE A 167 5.06 -20.61 13.22
N THR A 168 5.29 -21.39 14.27
CA THR A 168 6.47 -22.28 14.37
C THR A 168 6.30 -23.52 13.50
N PHE A 169 5.07 -24.04 13.48
CA PHE A 169 4.73 -25.22 12.70
C PHE A 169 3.65 -24.89 11.68
N ASP A 170 3.64 -25.69 10.61
CA ASP A 170 2.53 -25.75 9.69
C ASP A 170 1.38 -26.58 10.26
N GLY A 171 0.85 -26.13 11.40
CA GLY A 171 -0.29 -26.76 12.08
C GLY A 171 -1.62 -26.14 11.70
N ASP A 172 -2.68 -26.71 12.27
CA ASP A 172 -4.06 -26.26 12.07
C ASP A 172 -4.22 -24.77 12.42
N GLU A 173 -3.55 -24.27 13.45
CA GLU A 173 -3.67 -22.87 13.87
C GLU A 173 -3.17 -21.87 12.81
N LYS A 174 -2.15 -22.25 12.02
CA LYS A 174 -1.64 -21.42 10.93
C LYS A 174 -2.64 -21.38 9.76
N LEU A 175 -3.21 -22.54 9.42
CA LEU A 175 -4.22 -22.64 8.37
C LEU A 175 -5.50 -21.90 8.75
N ASP A 176 -5.94 -22.04 10.00
CA ASP A 176 -7.11 -21.34 10.53
C ASP A 176 -6.88 -19.83 10.55
N ALA A 177 -5.68 -19.36 10.94
CA ALA A 177 -5.31 -17.94 10.82
C ALA A 177 -5.38 -17.46 9.35
N ALA A 178 -4.87 -18.24 8.40
CA ALA A 178 -4.89 -17.89 6.99
C ALA A 178 -6.32 -17.81 6.44
N LYS A 179 -7.20 -18.74 6.81
CA LYS A 179 -8.62 -18.70 6.39
C LYS A 179 -9.36 -17.51 7.01
N LEU A 180 -9.10 -17.23 8.30
CA LEU A 180 -9.69 -16.10 9.00
C LEU A 180 -9.29 -14.75 8.40
N LEU A 181 -7.99 -14.57 8.12
CA LEU A 181 -7.45 -13.32 7.61
C LEU A 181 -7.84 -13.03 6.15
N PHE A 182 -8.28 -14.05 5.39
CA PHE A 182 -8.75 -13.87 4.02
C PHE A 182 -9.95 -12.92 3.92
N GLU A 183 -10.84 -12.93 4.91
CA GLU A 183 -12.00 -12.02 4.92
C GLU A 183 -11.57 -10.55 5.03
N ASN A 184 -10.46 -10.32 5.73
CA ASN A 184 -9.90 -9.00 5.99
C ASN A 184 -8.79 -8.60 4.99
N ALA A 185 -8.52 -9.42 3.97
CA ALA A 185 -7.52 -9.12 2.96
C ALA A 185 -8.03 -8.10 1.93
N VAL A 186 -7.30 -7.02 1.72
CA VAL A 186 -7.69 -5.96 0.76
C VAL A 186 -7.32 -6.28 -0.69
N ASP A 187 -6.31 -7.14 -0.89
CA ASP A 187 -5.78 -7.52 -2.19
C ASP A 187 -5.90 -9.04 -2.43
N LYS A 188 -7.10 -9.59 -2.23
CA LYS A 188 -7.41 -11.04 -2.31
C LYS A 188 -6.90 -11.74 -3.58
N HIS A 189 -6.78 -11.00 -4.69
CA HIS A 189 -6.19 -11.52 -5.94
C HIS A 189 -4.72 -11.97 -5.80
N ASN A 190 -4.01 -11.52 -4.77
CA ASN A 190 -2.65 -11.96 -4.44
C ASN A 190 -2.61 -13.12 -3.42
N TYR A 191 -3.73 -13.49 -2.80
CA TYR A 191 -3.76 -14.35 -1.62
C TYR A 191 -3.23 -15.77 -1.85
N TYR A 192 -3.34 -16.27 -3.09
CA TYR A 192 -2.79 -17.57 -3.49
C TYR A 192 -1.29 -17.71 -3.19
N LYS A 193 -0.54 -16.59 -3.15
CA LYS A 193 0.90 -16.58 -2.84
C LYS A 193 1.20 -17.10 -1.43
N LEU A 194 0.24 -17.00 -0.49
CA LEU A 194 0.42 -17.48 0.88
C LEU A 194 0.51 -19.00 0.99
N ALA A 195 0.08 -19.74 -0.03
CA ALA A 195 0.25 -21.19 -0.08
C ALA A 195 1.74 -21.60 0.01
N GLU A 196 2.67 -20.74 -0.43
CA GLU A 196 4.11 -21.01 -0.34
C GLU A 196 4.63 -21.02 1.11
N LEU A 197 3.89 -20.43 2.06
CA LEU A 197 4.25 -20.42 3.48
C LEU A 197 3.93 -21.75 4.19
N PHE A 198 3.18 -22.63 3.54
CA PHE A 198 2.85 -23.95 4.05
C PHE A 198 3.91 -24.96 3.58
N THR A 199 4.21 -25.93 4.43
CA THR A 199 5.15 -27.02 4.16
C THR A 199 4.44 -28.31 3.80
N PHE A 200 3.29 -28.60 4.41
CA PHE A 200 2.45 -29.76 4.12
C PHE A 200 1.58 -29.49 2.89
N SER A 201 1.59 -30.42 1.95
CA SER A 201 0.78 -30.31 0.72
C SER A 201 -0.71 -30.26 1.01
N SER A 202 -1.19 -30.97 2.04
CA SER A 202 -2.59 -30.94 2.46
C SER A 202 -3.04 -29.52 2.81
N ASN A 203 -2.26 -28.78 3.60
CA ASN A 203 -2.64 -27.43 4.02
C ASN A 203 -2.55 -26.42 2.87
N LYS A 204 -1.64 -26.65 1.92
CA LYS A 204 -1.58 -25.87 0.67
C LYS A 204 -2.85 -26.04 -0.15
N GLU A 205 -3.21 -27.29 -0.42
CA GLU A 205 -4.40 -27.64 -1.19
C GLU A 205 -5.65 -27.09 -0.50
N GLU A 206 -5.76 -27.27 0.82
CA GLU A 206 -6.91 -26.81 1.59
C GLU A 206 -7.06 -25.28 1.61
N LEU A 207 -5.95 -24.52 1.65
CA LEU A 207 -6.01 -23.07 1.50
C LEU A 207 -6.44 -22.65 0.10
N LEU A 208 -5.92 -23.30 -0.95
CA LEU A 208 -6.28 -22.97 -2.33
C LEU A 208 -7.74 -23.31 -2.64
N ASP A 209 -8.22 -24.46 -2.16
CA ASP A 209 -9.62 -24.87 -2.27
C ASP A 209 -10.53 -23.85 -1.58
N PHE A 210 -10.19 -23.45 -0.35
CA PHE A 210 -10.91 -22.41 0.38
C PHE A 210 -10.99 -21.08 -0.40
N ILE A 211 -9.90 -20.64 -1.04
CA ILE A 211 -9.88 -19.41 -1.84
C ILE A 211 -10.79 -19.53 -3.06
N ASN A 212 -10.79 -20.69 -3.74
CA ASN A 212 -11.60 -20.91 -4.94
C ASN A 212 -13.11 -20.97 -4.67
N GLU A 213 -13.51 -21.26 -3.42
CA GLU A 213 -14.91 -21.30 -3.00
C GLU A 213 -15.51 -19.92 -2.66
N LYS A 214 -14.71 -18.84 -2.67
CA LYS A 214 -15.08 -17.48 -2.23
C LYS A 214 -15.25 -16.50 -3.39
#